data_AF-A0AAV0NBP7-F1
#
_entry.id   AF-A0AAV0NBP7-F1
#
_cell.length_a   1.000
_cell.length_b   1.000
_cell.length_c   1.000
_cell.angle_alpha   90.00
_cell.angle_beta   90.00
_cell.angle_gamma   90.00
#
_symmetry.space_group_name_H-M   'P 1'
#
loop_
_entity.id
_entity.type
_entity.pdbx_description
1 polymer ?
#
loop_
_entity_poly.entity_id
_entity_poly.type
_entity_poly.pdbx_seq_one_letter_code
_entity_poly.pdbx_strand_id
1 'polypeptide(L)'
;MAIYDVKLGIINFEKGHKIIAYLLLSASTSAAFRVEDWESNWGSDEFSGMARASLILSFLAFVAFASSSILSGYTLFTSHSL
;
A
#
# COMPACT_ATOMS: atom_id res chain seq x y z
N MET A 1 -9.74 14.84 -29.29
CA MET A 1 -8.42 14.25 -28.96
C MET A 1 -8.07 14.43 -27.48
N ALA A 2 -7.96 15.67 -26.97
CA ALA A 2 -7.55 15.95 -25.57
C ALA A 2 -8.43 15.34 -24.45
N ILE A 3 -9.75 15.27 -24.63
CA ILE A 3 -10.68 14.69 -23.64
C ILE A 3 -10.42 13.19 -23.41
N TYR A 4 -10.04 12.46 -24.45
CA TYR A 4 -9.74 11.03 -24.35
C TYR A 4 -8.42 10.80 -23.61
N ASP A 5 -7.44 11.68 -23.82
CA ASP A 5 -6.13 11.63 -23.17
C ASP A 5 -6.25 11.86 -21.65
N VAL A 6 -7.00 12.89 -21.25
CA VAL A 6 -7.32 13.16 -19.83
C VAL A 6 -8.08 11.99 -19.21
N LYS A 7 -9.09 11.45 -19.89
CA LYS A 7 -9.87 10.32 -19.39
C LYS A 7 -9.01 9.06 -19.24
N LEU A 8 -8.11 8.80 -20.19
CA LEU A 8 -7.17 7.69 -20.14
C LEU A 8 -6.16 7.87 -18.99
N GLY A 9 -5.67 9.08 -18.76
CA GLY A 9 -4.80 9.43 -17.63
C GLY A 9 -5.46 9.16 -16.28
N ILE A 10 -6.71 9.59 -16.11
CA ILE A 10 -7.51 9.34 -14.88
C ILE A 10 -7.70 7.82 -14.66
N ILE A 11 -8.04 7.06 -15.71
CA ILE A 11 -8.27 5.62 -15.61
C ILE A 11 -6.97 4.87 -15.26
N ASN A 12 -5.83 5.26 -15.85
CA ASN A 12 -4.54 4.65 -15.54
C ASN A 12 -4.08 4.96 -14.12
N PHE A 13 -4.29 6.19 -13.66
CA PHE A 13 -4.06 6.60 -12.28
C PHE A 13 -4.91 5.72 -11.34
N GLU A 14 -6.23 5.66 -11.52
CA GLU A 14 -7.15 4.84 -10.70
C GLU A 14 -6.73 3.37 -10.63
N LYS A 15 -6.37 2.77 -11.78
CA LYS A 15 -5.91 1.38 -11.85
C LYS A 15 -4.58 1.17 -11.11
N GLY A 16 -3.65 2.12 -11.22
CA GLY A 16 -2.33 2.05 -10.60
C GLY A 16 -2.39 1.88 -9.09
N HIS A 17 -3.18 2.70 -8.39
CA HIS A 17 -3.27 2.60 -6.92
C HIS A 17 -3.96 1.32 -6.47
N LYS A 18 -5.00 0.87 -7.19
CA LYS A 18 -5.73 -0.37 -6.89
C LYS A 18 -4.83 -1.59 -6.99
N ILE A 19 -3.97 -1.64 -8.01
CA ILE A 19 -3.00 -2.72 -8.21
C ILE A 19 -1.96 -2.73 -7.09
N ILE A 20 -1.38 -1.58 -6.75
CA ILE A 20 -0.36 -1.48 -5.70
C ILE A 20 -0.95 -1.84 -4.32
N ALA A 21 -2.15 -1.37 -4.01
CA ALA A 21 -2.84 -1.71 -2.76
C ALA A 21 -3.08 -3.22 -2.62
N TYR A 22 -3.56 -3.86 -3.69
CA TYR A 22 -3.80 -5.30 -3.69
C TYR A 22 -2.50 -6.11 -3.53
N LEU A 23 -1.46 -5.74 -4.30
CA LEU A 23 -0.16 -6.41 -4.22
C LEU A 23 0.47 -6.27 -2.83
N LEU A 24 0.43 -5.08 -2.24
CA LEU A 24 1.00 -4.83 -0.92
C LEU A 24 0.26 -5.61 0.16
N LEU A 25 -1.07 -5.57 0.15
CA LEU A 25 -1.90 -6.31 1.12
C LEU A 25 -1.67 -7.83 1.01
N SER A 26 -1.63 -8.36 -0.21
CA SER A 26 -1.39 -9.78 -0.46
C SER A 26 0.03 -10.20 -0.04
N ALA A 27 1.04 -9.40 -0.36
CA ALA A 27 2.43 -9.67 0.00
C ALA A 27 2.64 -9.64 1.52
N SER A 28 2.09 -8.62 2.20
CA SER A 28 2.15 -8.50 3.66
C SER A 28 1.42 -9.65 4.36
N THR A 29 0.27 -10.08 3.83
CA THR A 29 -0.46 -11.24 4.38
C THR A 29 0.34 -12.53 4.24
N SER A 30 0.94 -12.78 3.07
CA SER A 30 1.81 -13.95 2.85
C SER A 30 3.04 -13.94 3.76
N ALA A 31 3.67 -12.78 3.93
CA ALA A 31 4.77 -12.61 4.88
C ALA A 31 4.33 -12.86 6.33
N ALA A 32 3.09 -12.51 6.70
CA ALA A 32 2.58 -12.71 8.06
C ALA A 32 2.49 -14.19 8.40
N PHE A 33 1.82 -14.95 7.54
CA PHE A 33 1.73 -16.39 7.70
C PHE A 33 3.10 -17.06 7.67
N ARG A 34 4.04 -16.60 6.82
CA ARG A 34 5.40 -17.19 6.80
C ARG A 34 6.20 -16.92 8.06
N VAL A 35 6.06 -15.73 8.65
CA VAL A 35 6.75 -15.38 9.90
C VAL A 35 6.14 -16.11 11.09
N GLU A 36 4.81 -16.26 11.14
CA GLU A 36 4.15 -17.05 12.19
C GLU A 36 4.49 -18.54 12.11
N ASP A 37 4.46 -19.13 10.91
CA ASP A 37 4.86 -20.52 10.68
C ASP A 37 6.34 -20.75 11.05
N TRP A 38 7.21 -19.80 10.71
CA TRP A 38 8.62 -19.85 11.09
C TRP A 38 8.80 -19.87 12.62
N GLU A 39 8.17 -18.93 13.32
CA GLU A 39 8.26 -18.85 14.77
C GLU A 39 7.66 -20.10 15.47
N SER A 40 6.59 -20.67 14.93
CA SER A 40 6.00 -21.90 15.46
C SER A 40 6.90 -23.14 15.32
N ASN A 41 7.72 -23.20 14.27
CA ASN A 41 8.59 -24.36 14.00
C ASN A 41 9.96 -24.25 14.69
N TRP A 42 10.51 -23.04 14.80
CA TRP A 42 11.89 -22.81 15.27
C TRP A 42 11.99 -21.98 16.54
N GLY A 43 10.86 -21.52 17.09
CA GLY A 43 10.82 -20.62 18.24
C GLY A 43 11.03 -19.16 17.85
N SER A 44 10.85 -18.27 18.82
CA SER A 44 11.01 -16.83 18.60
C SER A 44 12.48 -16.44 18.81
N ASP A 45 13.10 -16.00 17.72
CA ASP A 45 14.48 -15.52 17.67
C ASP A 45 14.55 -14.07 17.19
N GLU A 46 15.72 -13.43 17.29
CA GLU A 46 15.90 -12.02 16.91
C GLU A 46 15.51 -11.76 15.44
N PHE A 47 15.73 -12.72 14.54
CA PHE A 47 15.32 -12.65 13.14
C PHE A 47 13.79 -12.64 13.00
N SER A 48 13.08 -13.53 13.69
CA SER A 48 11.61 -13.55 13.70
C SER A 48 11.02 -12.23 14.24
N GLY A 49 11.66 -11.63 15.25
CA GLY A 49 11.29 -10.31 15.78
C GLY A 49 11.46 -9.19 14.75
N MET A 50 12.59 -9.16 14.04
CA MET A 50 12.83 -8.20 12.95
C MET A 50 11.89 -8.41 11.77
N ALA A 51 11.53 -9.66 11.46
CA ALA A 51 10.59 -9.99 10.40
C ALA A 51 9.17 -9.50 10.74
N ARG A 52 8.72 -9.67 11.99
CA ARG A 52 7.47 -9.09 12.50
C ARG A 52 7.49 -7.57 12.47
N ALA A 53 8.59 -6.94 12.87
CA ALA A 53 8.72 -5.48 12.82
C ALA A 53 8.63 -4.94 11.38
N SER A 54 9.32 -5.60 10.44
CA SER A 54 9.24 -5.31 9.00
C SER A 54 7.81 -5.40 8.47
N LEU A 55 7.06 -6.38 8.96
CA LEU A 55 5.66 -6.58 8.59
C LEU A 55 4.77 -5.43 9.08
N ILE A 56 4.90 -5.05 10.34
CA ILE A 56 4.17 -3.92 10.93
C ILE A 56 4.48 -2.62 10.16
N LEU A 57 5.75 -2.38 9.84
CA LEU A 57 6.19 -1.24 9.03
C LEU A 57 5.58 -1.25 7.62
N SER A 58 5.41 -2.40 6.99
CA SER A 58 4.76 -2.50 5.67
C SER A 58 3.28 -2.08 5.69
N PHE A 59 2.54 -2.45 6.75
CA PHE A 59 1.17 -1.97 6.96
C PHE A 59 1.12 -0.48 7.27
N LEU A 60 2.06 0.03 8.07
CA LEU A 60 2.14 1.45 8.39
C LEU A 60 2.43 2.29 7.13
N ALA A 61 3.34 1.83 6.26
CA ALA A 61 3.64 2.47 4.99
C ALA A 61 2.41 2.51 4.07
N PHE A 62 1.60 1.46 4.04
CA PHE A 62 0.33 1.45 3.30
C PHE A 62 -0.64 2.53 3.79
N VAL A 63 -0.80 2.67 5.11
CA VAL A 63 -1.67 3.70 5.70
C VAL A 63 -1.18 5.10 5.37
N ALA A 64 0.13 5.35 5.47
CA ALA A 64 0.74 6.63 5.13
C ALA A 64 0.60 6.96 3.63
N PHE A 65 0.72 5.97 2.76
CA PHE A 65 0.48 6.14 1.33
C PHE A 65 -0.99 6.47 1.04
N ALA A 66 -1.92 5.75 1.67
CA ALA A 66 -3.36 5.99 1.51
C ALA A 66 -3.75 7.40 1.98
N SER A 67 -3.25 7.85 3.15
CA SER A 67 -3.51 9.21 3.63
C SER A 67 -2.93 10.27 2.71
N SER A 68 -1.72 10.04 2.19
CA SER A 68 -1.08 10.96 1.24
C SER A 68 -1.88 11.07 -0.07
N SER A 69 -2.43 9.96 -0.56
CA SER A 69 -3.30 9.94 -1.74
C SER A 69 -4.60 10.74 -1.53
N ILE A 70 -5.24 10.60 -0.36
CA ILE A 70 -6.44 11.37 0.00
C ILE A 70 -6.13 12.86 0.08
N LEU A 71 -5.06 13.25 0.79
CA LEU A 71 -4.66 14.66 0.93
C LEU A 71 -4.30 15.30 -0.40
N SER A 72 -3.60 14.56 -1.27
CA SER A 72 -3.28 15.01 -2.63
C SER A 72 -4.55 15.22 -3.46
N GLY A 73 -5.48 14.27 -3.44
CA GLY A 73 -6.78 14.41 -4.08
C GLY A 73 -7.56 15.62 -3.57
N TYR A 74 -7.62 15.81 -2.25
CA TYR A 74 -8.28 16.96 -1.61
C TYR A 74 -7.70 18.30 -2.08
N THR A 75 -6.36 18.40 -2.13
CA THR A 75 -5.66 19.59 -2.61
C THR A 75 -5.98 19.89 -4.08
N LEU A 76 -6.04 18.85 -4.92
CA LEU A 76 -6.39 18.97 -6.34
C LEU A 76 -7.84 19.47 -6.56
N PHE A 77 -8.79 18.97 -5.78
CA PHE A 77 -10.19 19.39 -5.90
C PHE A 77 -10.43 20.79 -5.33
N THR A 78 -9.72 21.17 -4.26
CA THR A 78 -9.83 22.51 -3.69
C THR A 78 -9.19 23.57 -4.59
N SER A 79 -8.05 23.27 -5.23
CA SER A 79 -7.38 24.20 -6.15
C SER A 79 -8.13 24.40 -7.47
N HIS A 80 -8.89 23.41 -7.95
CA HIS A 80 -9.76 23.56 -9.13
C HIS A 80 -11.05 24.34 -8.83
N SER A 81 -11.43 24.51 -7.56
CA SER A 81 -12.67 25.20 -7.16
C SER A 81 -12.53 26.72 -6.97
N LEU A 82 -11.32 27.26 -7.10
CA LEU A 82 -10.96 28.66 -6.90
C LEU A 82 -10.56 29.29 -8.25
#